data_AF-A0A2H9LAH3-F1
#
_entry.id   AF-A0A2H9LAH3-F1
#
_cell.length_a   1.000
_cell.length_b   1.000
_cell.length_c   1.000
_cell.angle_alpha   90.00
_cell.angle_beta   90.00
_cell.angle_gamma   90.00
#
_symmetry.space_group_name_H-M   'P 1'
#
loop_
_entity.id
_entity.type
_entity.pdbx_description
1 polymer ?
#
loop_
_entity_poly.entity_id
_entity_poly.type
_entity_poly.pdbx_seq_one_letter_code
_entity_poly.pdbx_strand_id
1 'polypeptide(L)'
;MKAKNILVLVLLIVLVALIAIFVLSYTNSDKFKSEFDNKVGDLKGQAENAVNDMVGNNPNHDAKFSSDYNEIQLDENAYVHFIDVGQGDSILIQYKGENILIDAGDNGKGKIVADYLKSKGVFNLKYLVGTHSDADHIGGMDDLIKSGISF
;
A
#
# COMPACT_ATOMS: atom_id res chain seq x y z
N MET A 1 30.93 2.30 -26.37
CA MET A 1 31.02 0.94 -25.80
C MET A 1 30.90 0.87 -24.27
N LYS A 2 31.23 1.92 -23.49
CA LYS A 2 31.15 1.90 -22.01
C LYS A 2 29.74 1.94 -21.41
N ALA A 3 28.80 2.70 -21.99
CA ALA A 3 27.46 2.89 -21.40
C ALA A 3 26.58 1.63 -21.43
N LYS A 4 26.64 0.84 -22.51
CA LYS A 4 25.86 -0.40 -22.63
C LYS A 4 26.29 -1.45 -21.60
N ASN A 5 27.58 -1.51 -21.27
CA ASN A 5 28.10 -2.48 -20.29
C ASN A 5 27.73 -2.10 -18.85
N ILE A 6 27.61 -0.80 -18.56
CA ILE A 6 27.15 -0.30 -17.26
C ILE A 6 25.66 -0.59 -17.08
N LEU A 7 24.85 -0.36 -18.13
CA LEU A 7 23.41 -0.64 -18.09
C LEU A 7 23.13 -2.14 -17.88
N VAL A 8 23.84 -3.01 -18.59
CA VAL A 8 23.72 -4.47 -18.42
C VAL A 8 24.13 -4.90 -17.02
N LEU A 9 25.18 -4.31 -16.44
CA LEU A 9 25.63 -4.62 -15.09
C LEU A 9 24.61 -4.18 -14.02
N VAL A 10 24.03 -2.98 -14.17
CA VAL A 10 22.99 -2.48 -13.26
C VAL A 10 21.74 -3.36 -13.31
N LEU A 11 21.30 -3.77 -14.50
CA LEU A 11 20.16 -4.68 -14.66
C LEU A 11 20.43 -6.06 -14.02
N LEU A 12 21.65 -6.57 -14.10
CA LEU A 12 22.03 -7.85 -13.49
C LEU A 12 22.03 -7.78 -11.96
N ILE A 13 22.48 -6.66 -11.38
CA ILE A 13 22.45 -6.43 -9.94
C ILE A 13 21.01 -6.33 -9.43
N VAL A 14 20.14 -5.61 -10.15
CA VAL A 14 18.71 -5.50 -9.80
C VAL A 14 18.02 -6.87 -9.86
N LEU A 15 18.28 -7.67 -10.89
CA LEU A 15 17.71 -9.01 -11.02
C LEU A 15 18.13 -9.95 -9.87
N VAL A 16 19.41 -9.93 -9.48
CA VAL A 16 19.92 -10.73 -8.36
C VAL A 16 19.31 -10.27 -7.02
N ALA A 17 19.13 -8.96 -6.83
CA ALA A 17 18.47 -8.42 -5.64
C ALA A 17 17.01 -8.87 -5.56
N LEU A 18 16.26 -8.86 -6.66
CA LEU A 18 14.87 -9.32 -6.72
C LEU A 18 14.74 -10.82 -6.42
N ILE A 19 15.64 -11.65 -6.96
CA ILE A 19 15.66 -13.09 -6.67
C ILE A 19 15.99 -13.34 -5.19
N ALA A 20 16.94 -12.59 -4.61
CA ALA A 20 17.28 -12.71 -3.20
C ALA A 20 16.11 -12.31 -2.30
N ILE A 21 15.40 -11.21 -2.63
CA ILE A 21 14.18 -10.77 -1.93
C ILE A 21 13.09 -11.85 -2.05
N PHE A 22 12.86 -12.39 -3.24
CA PHE A 22 11.87 -13.44 -3.48
C PHE A 22 12.20 -14.72 -2.70
N VAL A 23 13.45 -15.17 -2.69
CA VAL A 23 13.91 -16.34 -1.92
C VAL A 23 13.80 -16.08 -0.41
N LEU A 24 14.18 -14.90 0.07
CA LEU A 24 14.03 -14.51 1.48
C LEU A 24 12.56 -14.47 1.89
N SER A 25 11.66 -13.97 1.04
CA SER A 25 10.21 -14.00 1.23
C SER A 25 9.65 -15.42 1.22
N TYR A 26 10.14 -16.31 0.35
CA TYR A 26 9.69 -17.70 0.27
C TYR A 26 10.16 -18.54 1.47
N THR A 27 11.39 -18.33 1.93
CA THR A 27 11.93 -19.06 3.09
C THR A 27 11.33 -18.63 4.42
N ASN A 28 10.65 -17.48 4.47
CA ASN A 28 10.03 -16.93 5.67
C ASN A 28 8.50 -16.95 5.65
N SER A 29 7.84 -17.51 4.62
CA SER A 29 6.37 -17.43 4.50
C SER A 29 5.65 -18.05 5.69
N ASP A 30 6.11 -19.19 6.18
CA ASP A 30 5.43 -19.92 7.26
C ASP A 30 5.66 -19.26 8.63
N LYS A 31 6.88 -18.76 8.85
CA LYS A 31 7.23 -18.04 10.07
C LYS A 31 6.56 -16.68 10.13
N PHE A 32 6.54 -15.95 9.01
CA PHE A 32 5.85 -14.67 8.87
C PHE A 32 4.34 -14.86 8.98
N LYS A 33 3.76 -15.89 8.36
CA LYS A 33 2.34 -16.21 8.48
C LYS A 33 1.98 -16.57 9.92
N SER A 34 2.79 -17.38 10.58
CA SER A 34 2.60 -17.67 12.01
C SER A 34 2.73 -16.42 12.89
N GLU A 35 3.72 -15.57 12.64
CA GLU A 35 3.94 -14.34 13.42
C GLU A 35 2.85 -13.30 13.17
N PHE A 36 2.36 -13.20 11.93
CA PHE A 36 1.22 -12.37 11.53
C PHE A 36 -0.08 -12.89 12.13
N ASP A 37 -0.37 -14.19 12.03
CA ASP A 37 -1.56 -14.82 12.60
C ASP A 37 -1.59 -14.66 14.12
N ASN A 38 -0.43 -14.80 14.79
CA ASN A 38 -0.28 -14.55 16.22
C ASN A 38 -0.51 -13.08 16.56
N LYS A 39 0.06 -12.14 15.79
CA LYS A 39 -0.12 -10.70 16.02
C LYS A 39 -1.56 -10.25 15.82
N VAL A 40 -2.24 -10.79 14.81
CA VAL A 40 -3.67 -10.55 14.54
C VAL A 40 -4.54 -11.18 15.63
N GLY A 41 -4.17 -12.37 16.12
CA GLY A 41 -4.83 -13.01 17.27
C GLY A 41 -4.74 -12.16 18.54
N ASP A 42 -3.55 -11.65 18.88
CA ASP A 42 -3.34 -10.76 20.02
C ASP A 42 -4.11 -9.44 19.89
N LEU A 43 -4.12 -8.83 18.70
CA LEU A 43 -4.88 -7.61 18.43
C LEU A 43 -6.39 -7.83 18.54
N LYS A 44 -6.90 -8.96 18.04
CA LYS A 44 -8.30 -9.36 18.23
C LYS A 44 -8.63 -9.59 19.69
N GLY A 45 -7.77 -10.30 20.44
CA GLY A 45 -7.95 -10.52 21.87
C GLY A 45 -7.93 -9.23 22.68
N GLN A 46 -7.05 -8.28 22.34
CA GLN A 46 -7.02 -6.96 22.98
C GLN A 46 -8.24 -6.11 22.60
N ALA A 47 -8.71 -6.19 21.36
CA ALA A 47 -9.93 -5.50 20.93
C ALA A 47 -11.19 -6.11 21.57
N GLU A 48 -11.30 -7.43 21.69
CA GLU A 48 -12.40 -8.11 22.37
C GLU A 48 -12.39 -7.80 23.87
N ASN A 49 -11.22 -7.79 24.52
CA ASN A 49 -11.10 -7.40 25.93
C ASN A 49 -11.43 -5.91 26.12
N ALA A 50 -10.94 -5.01 25.26
CA ALA A 50 -11.29 -3.60 25.31
C ALA A 50 -12.80 -3.36 25.06
N VAL A 51 -13.42 -4.13 24.16
CA VAL A 51 -14.88 -4.07 23.91
C VAL A 51 -15.66 -4.63 25.11
N ASN A 52 -15.21 -5.71 25.74
CA ASN A 52 -15.85 -6.28 26.92
C ASN A 52 -15.70 -5.38 28.16
N ASP A 53 -14.56 -4.69 28.30
CA ASP A 53 -14.31 -3.72 29.37
C ASP A 53 -15.11 -2.43 29.17
N MET A 54 -15.41 -2.05 27.91
CA MET A 54 -16.27 -0.91 27.57
C MET A 54 -17.77 -1.26 27.57
N VAL A 55 -18.14 -2.52 27.31
CA VAL A 55 -19.52 -3.04 27.32
C VAL A 55 -19.69 -3.97 28.53
N GLY A 56 -19.59 -3.41 29.73
CA GLY A 56 -20.11 -4.09 30.91
C GLY A 56 -21.63 -4.28 30.75
N ASN A 57 -22.09 -5.51 30.49
CA ASN A 57 -23.49 -5.99 30.45
C ASN A 57 -24.57 -4.90 30.37
N ASN A 58 -24.58 -4.12 29.29
CA ASN A 58 -25.65 -3.19 28.97
C ASN A 58 -26.03 -3.39 27.49
N PRO A 59 -27.22 -3.93 27.18
CA PRO A 59 -27.57 -4.39 25.83
C PRO A 59 -27.78 -3.25 24.80
N ASN A 60 -27.45 -2.01 25.14
CA ASN A 60 -27.71 -0.82 24.32
C ASN A 60 -26.47 0.09 24.20
N HIS A 61 -25.32 -0.45 23.81
CA HIS A 61 -24.17 0.36 23.41
C HIS A 61 -23.59 -0.15 22.08
N ASP A 62 -23.96 0.54 21.01
CA ASP A 62 -23.41 0.50 19.67
C ASP A 62 -21.97 1.05 19.65
N ALA A 63 -21.03 0.21 20.08
CA ALA A 63 -19.61 0.49 19.92
C ALA A 63 -19.26 0.63 18.42
N LYS A 64 -18.85 1.83 18.01
CA LYS A 64 -18.38 2.14 16.66
C LYS A 64 -17.05 1.43 16.38
N PHE A 65 -17.13 0.27 15.75
CA PHE A 65 -16.01 -0.36 15.06
C PHE A 65 -15.66 0.51 13.83
N SER A 66 -14.43 1.03 13.73
CA SER A 66 -13.99 1.80 12.56
C SER A 66 -13.96 0.86 11.34
N SER A 67 -14.78 1.17 10.34
CA SER A 67 -15.15 0.28 9.24
C SER A 67 -14.22 0.33 8.02
N ASP A 68 -13.09 1.04 8.08
CA ASP A 68 -12.26 1.27 6.89
C ASP A 68 -11.01 0.38 6.87
N TYR A 69 -11.10 -0.76 6.19
CA TYR A 69 -9.97 -1.64 5.87
C TYR A 69 -8.95 -1.03 4.88
N ASN A 70 -9.21 0.19 4.39
CA ASN A 70 -8.45 0.81 3.31
C ASN A 70 -7.25 1.64 3.79
N GLU A 71 -7.02 1.72 5.11
CA GLU A 71 -5.94 2.51 5.70
C GLU A 71 -5.30 1.75 6.86
N ILE A 72 -3.99 1.51 6.76
CA ILE A 72 -3.18 0.87 7.79
C ILE A 72 -2.18 1.89 8.32
N GLN A 73 -2.27 2.22 9.59
CA GLN A 73 -1.28 3.04 10.29
C GLN A 73 -0.15 2.14 10.83
N LEU A 74 1.08 2.38 10.38
CA LEU A 74 2.26 1.60 10.79
C LEU A 74 3.03 2.27 11.95
N ASP A 75 3.04 3.61 12.00
CA ASP A 75 3.54 4.43 13.09
C ASP A 75 2.81 5.80 13.11
N GLU A 76 3.16 6.72 14.02
CA GLU A 76 2.54 8.05 14.12
C GLU A 76 2.59 8.88 12.82
N ASN A 77 3.50 8.57 11.89
CA ASN A 77 3.75 9.32 10.66
C ASN A 77 3.83 8.43 9.40
N ALA A 78 3.38 7.17 9.48
CA ALA A 78 3.47 6.18 8.41
C ALA A 78 2.09 5.57 8.15
N TYR A 79 1.57 5.79 6.95
CA TYR A 79 0.25 5.32 6.52
C TYR A 79 0.37 4.58 5.19
N VAL A 80 -0.40 3.50 5.05
CA VAL A 80 -0.57 2.77 3.80
C VAL A 80 -2.05 2.76 3.47
N HIS A 81 -2.40 3.23 2.27
CA HIS A 81 -3.77 3.24 1.78
C HIS A 81 -3.89 2.34 0.56
N PHE A 82 -4.88 1.46 0.59
CA PHE A 82 -5.30 0.67 -0.57
C PHE A 82 -6.47 1.40 -1.23
N ILE A 83 -6.24 1.90 -2.44
CA ILE A 83 -7.23 2.69 -3.16
C ILE A 83 -8.09 1.73 -3.98
N ASP A 84 -9.39 1.71 -3.73
CA ASP A 84 -10.32 0.90 -4.51
C ASP A 84 -10.44 1.43 -5.94
N VAL A 85 -9.78 0.74 -6.87
CA VAL A 85 -9.83 0.98 -8.30
C VAL A 85 -10.68 -0.09 -9.03
N GLY A 86 -11.29 -1.02 -8.31
CA GLY A 86 -11.92 -2.22 -8.86
C GLY A 86 -10.89 -3.31 -9.16
N GLN A 87 -10.75 -3.69 -10.43
CA GLN A 87 -9.68 -4.61 -10.84
C GLN A 87 -8.35 -3.84 -10.95
N GLY A 88 -7.32 -4.39 -10.33
CA GLY A 88 -5.97 -3.83 -10.36
C GLY A 88 -5.51 -3.29 -9.01
N ASP A 89 -4.32 -2.70 -9.02
CA ASP A 89 -3.67 -2.21 -7.81
C ASP A 89 -3.49 -0.68 -7.83
N SER A 90 -3.67 -0.05 -6.67
CA SER A 90 -3.20 1.31 -6.41
C SER A 90 -3.00 1.53 -4.92
N ILE A 91 -1.77 1.88 -4.54
CA ILE A 91 -1.35 1.98 -3.14
C ILE A 91 -0.67 3.32 -2.90
N LEU A 92 -1.20 4.09 -1.95
CA LEU A 92 -0.54 5.30 -1.45
C LEU A 92 0.21 4.97 -0.16
N ILE A 93 1.50 5.29 -0.12
CA ILE A 93 2.30 5.27 1.10
C ILE A 93 2.61 6.71 1.49
N GLN A 94 2.26 7.08 2.72
CA GLN A 94 2.62 8.37 3.30
C GLN A 94 3.63 8.15 4.43
N TYR A 95 4.76 8.84 4.38
CA TYR A 95 5.78 8.76 5.42
C TYR A 95 6.41 10.13 5.68
N LYS A 96 6.25 10.66 6.89
CA LYS A 96 6.86 11.94 7.31
C LYS A 96 6.60 13.10 6.30
N GLY A 97 5.38 13.16 5.77
CA GLY A 97 4.96 14.19 4.80
C GLY A 97 5.38 13.91 3.34
N GLU A 98 6.11 12.83 3.09
CA GLU A 98 6.43 12.37 1.74
C GLU A 98 5.38 11.36 1.27
N ASN A 99 5.04 11.41 -0.02
CA ASN A 99 4.01 10.56 -0.61
C ASN A 99 4.59 9.73 -1.74
N ILE A 100 4.27 8.44 -1.75
CA ILE A 100 4.67 7.49 -2.78
C ILE A 100 3.40 6.84 -3.30
N LEU A 101 3.21 6.83 -4.61
CA LEU A 101 2.16 6.03 -5.23
C LEU A 101 2.78 4.84 -5.95
N ILE A 102 2.23 3.66 -5.68
CA ILE A 102 2.52 2.41 -6.39
C ILE A 102 1.27 2.02 -7.17
N ASP A 103 1.38 1.93 -8.48
CA ASP A 103 0.31 1.63 -9.43
C ASP A 103 -0.91 2.58 -9.37
N ALA A 104 -1.70 2.59 -10.45
CA ALA A 104 -2.81 3.51 -10.66
C ALA A 104 -4.07 2.81 -11.20
N GLY A 105 -4.13 1.48 -11.12
CA GLY A 105 -5.22 0.65 -11.66
C GLY A 105 -5.31 0.65 -13.19
N ASP A 106 -6.40 0.08 -13.69
CA ASP A 106 -6.71 0.00 -15.13
C ASP A 106 -6.91 1.38 -15.82
N ASN A 107 -6.98 1.36 -17.14
CA ASN A 107 -7.31 2.52 -17.96
C ASN A 107 -8.58 3.22 -17.46
N GLY A 108 -8.53 4.55 -17.34
CA GLY A 108 -9.63 5.35 -16.82
C GLY A 108 -9.73 5.39 -15.28
N LYS A 109 -8.89 4.65 -14.54
CA LYS A 109 -8.88 4.68 -13.06
C LYS A 109 -8.06 5.82 -12.47
N GLY A 110 -7.17 6.45 -13.26
CA GLY A 110 -6.29 7.52 -12.79
C GLY A 110 -7.01 8.70 -12.17
N LYS A 111 -8.22 9.04 -12.64
CA LYS A 111 -9.03 10.11 -12.03
C LYS A 111 -9.48 9.75 -10.60
N ILE A 112 -9.89 8.50 -10.38
CA ILE A 112 -10.31 8.02 -9.05
C ILE A 112 -9.13 8.10 -8.08
N VAL A 113 -7.95 7.64 -8.53
CA VAL A 113 -6.71 7.72 -7.75
C VAL A 113 -6.36 9.17 -7.45
N ALA A 114 -6.39 10.07 -8.44
CA ALA A 114 -6.10 11.49 -8.25
C ALA A 114 -7.05 12.17 -7.27
N ASP A 115 -8.36 11.88 -7.36
CA ASP A 115 -9.36 12.44 -6.45
C ASP A 115 -9.13 11.93 -5.02
N TYR A 116 -8.75 10.65 -4.87
CA TYR A 116 -8.39 10.08 -3.58
C TYR A 116 -7.15 10.77 -2.98
N LEU A 117 -6.06 10.92 -3.77
CA LEU A 117 -4.85 11.62 -3.34
C LEU A 117 -5.17 13.04 -2.85
N LYS A 118 -5.98 13.80 -3.60
CA LYS A 118 -6.39 15.15 -3.23
C LYS A 118 -7.22 15.17 -1.95
N SER A 119 -8.08 14.17 -1.73
CA SER A 119 -8.86 14.03 -0.50
C SER A 119 -7.97 13.81 0.74
N LYS A 120 -6.78 13.22 0.54
CA LYS A 120 -5.74 13.04 1.56
C LYS A 120 -4.74 14.20 1.63
N GLY A 121 -5.01 15.30 0.92
CA GLY A 121 -4.12 16.47 0.89
C GLY A 121 -2.82 16.24 0.09
N VAL A 122 -2.76 15.19 -0.72
CA VAL A 122 -1.61 14.83 -1.54
C VAL A 122 -1.73 15.48 -2.91
N PHE A 123 -0.87 16.46 -3.16
CA PHE A 123 -0.75 17.14 -4.47
C PHE A 123 0.60 16.89 -5.15
N ASN A 124 1.56 16.34 -4.40
CA ASN A 124 2.89 16.02 -4.89
C ASN A 124 3.29 14.60 -4.43
N LEU A 125 3.80 13.81 -5.36
CA LEU A 125 4.36 12.50 -5.12
C LEU A 125 5.89 12.59 -5.20
N LYS A 126 6.59 12.07 -4.20
CA LYS A 126 8.05 11.93 -4.28
C LYS A 126 8.45 10.83 -5.26
N TYR A 127 7.64 9.77 -5.32
CA TYR A 127 7.82 8.68 -6.25
C TYR A 127 6.46 8.24 -6.80
N LEU A 128 6.45 7.95 -8.10
CA LEU A 128 5.38 7.28 -8.81
C LEU A 128 5.98 6.01 -9.41
N VAL A 129 5.52 4.85 -8.95
CA VAL A 129 6.11 3.55 -9.27
C VAL A 129 5.08 2.69 -9.99
N GLY A 130 5.40 2.24 -11.20
CA GLY A 130 4.66 1.17 -11.87
C GLY A 130 5.37 -0.17 -11.66
N THR A 131 4.64 -1.18 -11.18
CA THR A 131 5.20 -2.49 -10.85
C THR A 131 5.54 -3.31 -12.09
N HIS A 132 4.58 -3.44 -13.01
CA HIS A 132 4.74 -4.04 -14.34
C HIS A 132 3.81 -3.38 -15.36
N SER A 133 3.97 -3.71 -16.64
CA SER A 133 3.32 -2.99 -17.75
C SER A 133 1.86 -3.37 -18.01
N ASP A 134 1.24 -4.18 -17.14
CA ASP A 134 -0.13 -4.60 -17.37
C ASP A 134 -1.11 -3.48 -17.07
N ALA A 135 -2.22 -3.49 -17.82
CA ALA A 135 -3.17 -2.38 -17.82
C ALA A 135 -3.75 -2.16 -16.42
N ASP A 136 -4.09 -3.21 -15.69
CA ASP A 136 -4.63 -3.17 -14.33
C ASP A 136 -3.64 -2.65 -13.27
N HIS A 137 -2.41 -2.31 -13.65
CA HIS A 137 -1.44 -1.65 -12.77
C HIS A 137 -1.11 -0.24 -13.25
N ILE A 138 -0.68 -0.07 -14.50
CA ILE A 138 -0.20 1.23 -15.01
C ILE A 138 -1.20 1.95 -15.92
N GLY A 139 -2.36 1.36 -16.22
CA GLY A 139 -3.33 1.89 -17.17
C GLY A 139 -3.90 3.25 -16.77
N GLY A 140 -4.06 3.51 -15.48
CA GLY A 140 -4.53 4.80 -14.96
C GLY A 140 -3.44 5.88 -14.83
N MET A 141 -2.19 5.56 -15.14
CA MET A 141 -1.06 6.42 -14.77
C MET A 141 -0.97 7.69 -15.62
N ASP A 142 -1.41 7.65 -16.88
CA ASP A 142 -1.42 8.82 -17.77
C ASP A 142 -2.52 9.83 -17.38
N ASP A 143 -3.70 9.35 -17.00
CA ASP A 143 -4.78 10.14 -16.43
C ASP A 143 -4.34 10.83 -15.13
N LEU A 144 -3.63 10.09 -14.26
CA LEU A 144 -3.05 10.62 -13.03
C LEU A 144 -2.07 11.76 -13.33
N ILE A 145 -1.15 11.57 -14.27
CA ILE A 145 -0.17 12.58 -14.70
C ILE A 145 -0.87 13.85 -15.20
N LYS A 146 -1.98 13.71 -15.93
CA LYS A 146 -2.76 14.85 -16.47
C LYS A 146 -3.67 15.51 -15.42
N SER A 147 -3.82 14.92 -14.24
CA SER A 147 -4.80 15.35 -13.21
C SER A 147 -4.33 16.51 -12.33
N GLY A 148 -3.08 16.97 -12.50
CA GLY A 148 -2.48 18.05 -11.72
C GLY A 148 -1.79 17.60 -10.43
N ILE A 149 -1.56 16.29 -10.24
CA ILE A 149 -0.63 15.78 -9.24
C ILE A 149 0.79 15.94 -9.79
N SER A 150 1.68 16.60 -9.04
CA SER A 150 3.09 16.74 -9.41
C SER A 150 3.95 15.60 -8.88
N PHE A 151 5.14 15.42 -9.47
CA PHE A 151 6.15 14.44 -9.06
C PHE A 151 7.55 14.97 -9.32
#